data_AF-A0A7C8YS16-F1
#
_entry.id   AF-A0A7C8YS16-F1
#
_cell.length_a   1.000
_cell.length_b   1.000
_cell.length_c   1.000
_cell.angle_alpha   90.00
_cell.angle_beta   90.00
_cell.angle_gamma   90.00
#
_symmetry.space_group_name_H-M   'P 1'
#
loop_
_entity.id
_entity.type
_entity.pdbx_description
1 polymer ?
#
loop_
_entity_poly.entity_id
_entity_poly.type
_entity_poly.pdbx_seq_one_letter_code
_entity_poly.pdbx_strand_id
1 'polypeptide(L)'
;EAMGRLTADQLAEPGAPEQIMYYHIIPEYQTEESMYGAVRRFGKVNYETLRLPHKVAAEEADGSVRFGSGEGSAYLFDPDIYTDGRISVQGIDGVLFPMEDVKASRMVKKKVVAKRRGKLLEVACKFVAGALGQASIFSLRHY
;
A
#
# COMPACT_ATOMS: atom_id res chain seq x y z
N GLU A 1 13.09 15.00 -5.23
CA GLU A 1 11.98 14.61 -6.14
C GLU A 1 10.84 13.88 -5.43
N ALA A 2 11.15 12.91 -4.54
CA ALA A 2 10.18 12.12 -3.77
C ALA A 2 9.07 12.94 -3.07
N MET A 3 9.44 13.99 -2.35
CA MET A 3 8.48 14.85 -1.63
C MET A 3 7.49 15.57 -2.55
N GLY A 4 7.84 15.82 -3.82
CA GLY A 4 6.97 16.47 -4.79
C GLY A 4 5.84 15.59 -5.32
N ARG A 5 5.89 14.28 -5.05
CA ARG A 5 4.86 13.29 -5.44
C ARG A 5 3.76 13.13 -4.38
N LEU A 6 3.94 13.74 -3.21
CA LEU A 6 2.95 13.74 -2.13
C LEU A 6 1.78 14.67 -2.49
N THR A 7 0.54 14.21 -2.32
CA THR A 7 -0.62 15.10 -2.49
C THR A 7 -0.76 15.99 -1.25
N ALA A 8 -1.16 17.26 -1.45
CA ALA A 8 -1.36 18.19 -0.32
C ALA A 8 -2.33 17.62 0.74
N ASP A 9 -3.30 16.81 0.32
CA ASP A 9 -4.24 16.12 1.21
C ASP A 9 -3.57 15.14 2.20
N GLN A 10 -2.44 14.51 1.82
CA GLN A 10 -1.70 13.59 2.69
C GLN A 10 -0.89 14.32 3.78
N LEU A 11 -0.66 15.61 3.62
CA LEU A 11 0.05 16.47 4.56
C LEU A 11 -0.89 17.43 5.30
N ALA A 12 -2.18 17.44 4.94
CA ALA A 12 -3.16 18.38 5.48
C ALA A 12 -3.70 17.98 6.86
N GLU A 13 -3.57 16.71 7.27
CA GLU A 13 -4.00 16.27 8.59
C GLU A 13 -3.04 16.83 9.68
N PRO A 14 -3.58 17.41 10.77
CA PRO A 14 -2.75 17.89 11.87
C PRO A 14 -1.90 16.75 12.46
N GLY A 15 -0.58 16.89 12.44
CA GLY A 15 0.35 15.86 12.94
C GLY A 15 0.81 14.83 11.90
N ALA A 16 0.26 14.86 10.67
CA ALA A 16 0.70 13.96 9.60
C ALA A 16 2.19 14.09 9.24
N PRO A 17 2.78 15.30 9.07
CA PRO A 17 4.18 15.39 8.69
C PRO A 17 5.11 14.82 9.76
N GLU A 18 4.80 15.00 11.05
CA GLU A 18 5.57 14.43 12.15
C GLU A 18 5.46 12.90 12.18
N GLN A 19 4.26 12.36 11.98
CA GLN A 19 4.06 10.91 11.93
C GLN A 19 4.76 10.26 10.74
N ILE A 20 4.74 10.93 9.58
CA ILE A 20 5.51 10.50 8.41
C ILE A 20 6.99 10.50 8.75
N MET A 21 7.51 11.56 9.37
CA MET A 21 8.91 11.63 9.79
C MET A 21 9.30 10.48 10.74
N TYR A 22 8.50 10.20 11.77
CA TYR A 22 8.78 9.10 12.70
C TYR A 22 8.79 7.72 12.05
N TYR A 23 8.03 7.54 10.96
CA TYR A 23 8.02 6.30 10.21
C TYR A 23 9.29 6.09 9.36
N HIS A 24 10.04 7.16 9.09
CA HIS A 24 11.32 7.09 8.39
C HIS A 24 12.53 6.93 9.32
N ILE A 25 12.33 6.99 10.64
CA ILE A 25 13.40 6.85 11.61
C ILE A 25 13.38 5.44 12.19
N ILE A 26 14.45 4.69 11.89
CA ILE A 26 14.76 3.41 12.52
C ILE A 26 15.64 3.73 13.74
N PRO A 27 15.21 3.41 14.98
CA PRO A 27 15.96 3.74 16.19
C PRO A 27 17.23 2.90 16.35
N GLU A 28 17.31 1.76 15.67
CA GLU A 28 18.50 0.92 15.64
C GLU A 28 19.51 1.45 14.62
N TYR A 29 20.79 1.44 14.99
CA TYR A 29 21.87 1.82 14.08
C TYR A 29 22.00 0.83 12.93
N GLN A 30 21.76 1.27 11.69
CA GLN A 30 21.75 0.43 10.50
C GLN A 30 22.52 1.12 9.36
N THR A 31 23.71 0.60 9.05
CA THR A 31 24.50 1.03 7.89
C THR A 31 23.93 0.46 6.58
N GLU A 32 24.31 1.04 5.43
CA GLU A 32 23.98 0.47 4.12
C GLU A 32 24.32 -1.04 4.06
N GLU A 33 25.57 -1.37 4.40
CA GLU A 33 26.10 -2.73 4.33
C GLU A 33 25.25 -3.71 5.16
N SER A 34 24.83 -3.27 6.35
CA SER A 34 23.94 -4.05 7.22
C SER A 34 22.59 -4.28 6.56
N MET A 35 21.98 -3.25 5.98
CA MET A 35 20.68 -3.37 5.32
C MET A 35 20.73 -4.33 4.12
N TYR A 36 21.72 -4.18 3.24
CA TYR A 36 21.93 -5.10 2.12
C TYR A 36 22.21 -6.53 2.59
N GLY A 37 23.09 -6.68 3.58
CA GLY A 37 23.45 -7.97 4.15
C GLY A 37 22.23 -8.67 4.77
N ALA A 38 21.38 -7.93 5.46
CA ALA A 38 20.19 -8.46 6.10
C ALA A 38 19.15 -8.93 5.06
N VAL A 39 18.81 -8.12 4.06
CA VAL A 39 17.82 -8.54 3.05
C VAL A 39 18.31 -9.70 2.19
N ARG A 40 19.62 -9.76 1.87
CA ARG A 40 20.18 -10.90 1.13
C ARG A 40 20.17 -12.21 1.91
N ARG A 41 20.39 -12.15 3.22
CA ARG A 41 20.44 -13.34 4.09
C ARG A 41 19.05 -13.84 4.46
N PHE A 42 18.14 -12.92 4.78
CA PHE A 42 16.83 -13.25 5.34
C PHE A 42 15.68 -13.10 4.33
N GLY A 43 15.94 -12.52 3.15
CA GLY A 43 14.96 -12.23 2.11
C GLY A 43 14.09 -11.03 2.46
N LYS A 44 13.37 -11.10 3.59
CA LYS A 44 12.49 -10.05 4.09
C LYS A 44 12.80 -9.74 5.55
N VAL A 45 13.06 -8.47 5.83
CA VAL A 45 13.43 -7.95 7.16
C VAL A 45 12.39 -6.91 7.58
N ASN A 46 12.05 -6.84 8.88
CA ASN A 46 11.15 -5.81 9.39
C ASN A 46 11.91 -4.94 10.39
N TYR A 47 12.06 -3.65 10.07
CA TYR A 47 12.67 -2.67 10.96
C TYR A 47 11.60 -2.02 11.83
N GLU A 48 11.89 -1.88 13.12
CA GLU A 48 11.08 -1.06 13.99
C GLU A 48 11.28 0.41 13.66
N THR A 49 10.22 1.21 13.77
CA THR A 49 10.28 2.65 13.55
C THR A 49 9.93 3.39 14.84
N LEU A 50 10.26 4.67 14.93
CA LEU A 50 9.81 5.50 16.05
C LEU A 50 8.28 5.66 16.11
N ARG A 51 7.58 5.45 14.98
CA ARG A 51 6.11 5.41 14.95
C ARG A 51 5.61 4.04 15.41
N LEU A 52 5.59 3.80 16.72
CA LEU A 52 5.04 2.57 17.29
C LEU A 52 3.52 2.47 17.06
N PRO A 53 2.97 1.27 16.76
CA PRO A 53 3.62 -0.05 16.66
C PRO A 53 4.08 -0.41 15.23
N HIS A 54 4.24 0.56 14.33
CA HIS A 54 4.46 0.29 12.91
C HIS A 54 5.92 -0.10 12.62
N LYS A 55 6.06 -1.06 11.70
CA LYS A 55 7.34 -1.57 11.22
C LYS A 55 7.44 -1.36 9.72
N VAL A 56 8.64 -1.04 9.25
CA VAL A 56 8.95 -0.94 7.82
C VAL A 56 9.52 -2.28 7.37
N ALA A 57 8.83 -2.94 6.45
CA ALA A 57 9.37 -4.12 5.79
C ALA A 57 10.41 -3.71 4.75
N ALA A 58 11.48 -4.48 4.61
CA ALA A 58 12.51 -4.33 3.60
C ALA A 58 12.78 -5.68 2.91
N GLU A 59 12.98 -5.64 1.61
CA GLU A 59 13.27 -6.81 0.77
C GLU A 59 14.31 -6.47 -0.31
N GLU A 60 15.06 -7.46 -0.78
CA GLU A 60 15.93 -7.27 -1.94
C GLU A 60 15.08 -7.19 -3.22
N ALA A 61 15.22 -6.12 -3.99
CA ALA A 61 14.54 -5.95 -5.26
C ALA A 61 15.43 -5.17 -6.24
N ASP A 62 15.51 -5.64 -7.49
CA ASP A 62 16.22 -4.97 -8.59
C ASP A 62 17.70 -4.63 -8.28
N GLY A 63 18.34 -5.44 -7.42
CA GLY A 63 19.73 -5.23 -6.99
C GLY A 63 19.91 -4.15 -5.91
N SER A 64 18.82 -3.57 -5.40
CA SER A 64 18.81 -2.63 -4.28
C SER A 64 17.96 -3.16 -3.10
N VAL A 65 17.96 -2.40 -2.00
CA VAL A 65 17.03 -2.61 -0.88
C VAL A 65 15.75 -1.83 -1.15
N ARG A 66 14.61 -2.52 -1.16
CA ARG A 66 13.29 -1.92 -1.27
C ARG A 66 12.60 -1.92 0.09
N PHE A 67 12.16 -0.75 0.52
CA PHE A 67 11.38 -0.54 1.74
C PHE A 67 9.89 -0.42 1.42
N GLY A 68 9.06 -0.87 2.35
CA GLY A 68 7.60 -0.80 2.24
C GLY A 68 7.02 -1.85 1.28
N SER A 69 5.80 -1.62 0.82
CA SER A 69 5.11 -2.55 -0.10
C SER A 69 4.11 -1.79 -0.98
N GLY A 70 3.97 -2.22 -2.24
CA GLY A 70 2.97 -1.66 -3.16
C GLY A 70 3.34 -0.27 -3.69
N GLU A 71 2.37 0.65 -3.64
CA GLU A 71 2.48 2.01 -4.24
C GLU A 71 3.30 2.98 -3.35
N GLY A 72 3.44 2.69 -2.06
CA GLY A 72 4.25 3.45 -1.10
C GLY A 72 5.61 2.82 -0.79
N SER A 73 6.15 2.02 -1.71
CA SER A 73 7.50 1.48 -1.56
C SER A 73 8.55 2.46 -2.05
N ALA A 74 9.73 2.43 -1.43
CA ALA A 74 10.87 3.24 -1.84
C ALA A 74 12.11 2.35 -1.96
N TYR A 75 12.99 2.67 -2.89
CA TYR A 75 14.29 2.03 -3.06
C TYR A 75 15.37 2.84 -2.36
N LEU A 76 16.35 2.13 -1.81
CA LEU A 76 17.62 2.72 -1.40
C LEU A 76 18.33 3.24 -2.65
N PHE A 77 18.55 4.56 -2.68
CA PHE A 77 19.06 5.27 -3.86
C PHE A 77 20.43 5.88 -3.60
N ASP A 78 20.58 6.56 -2.47
CA ASP A 78 21.83 7.23 -2.09
C ASP A 78 22.28 6.70 -0.73
N PRO A 79 23.09 5.63 -0.72
CA PRO A 79 23.54 5.07 0.53
C PRO A 79 24.60 5.95 1.20
N ASP A 80 24.69 5.83 2.52
CA ASP A 80 25.76 6.43 3.32
C ASP A 80 25.96 7.96 3.15
N ILE A 81 24.87 8.71 2.96
CA ILE A 81 24.88 10.19 2.94
C ILE A 81 25.60 10.76 4.17
N TYR A 82 25.42 10.13 5.33
CA TYR A 82 26.12 10.48 6.56
C TYR A 82 26.24 9.28 7.49
N THR A 83 27.43 9.06 8.05
CA THR A 83 27.68 8.05 9.08
C THR A 83 28.68 8.58 10.12
N ASP A 84 28.37 8.39 11.40
CA ASP A 84 29.25 8.79 12.53
C ASP A 84 29.26 7.73 13.66
N GLY A 85 28.91 6.48 13.34
CA GLY A 85 28.87 5.36 14.30
C GLY A 85 27.72 5.42 15.31
N ARG A 86 26.95 6.52 15.36
CA ARG A 86 25.73 6.66 16.19
C ARG A 86 24.48 6.84 15.36
N ILE A 87 24.59 7.57 14.26
CA ILE A 87 23.52 7.83 13.31
C ILE A 87 24.07 7.51 11.93
N SER A 88 23.21 6.91 11.11
CA SER A 88 23.44 6.62 9.70
C SER A 88 22.25 7.15 8.92
N VAL A 89 22.50 7.89 7.85
CA VAL A 89 21.45 8.50 7.02
C VAL A 89 21.52 7.90 5.62
N GLN A 90 20.38 7.40 5.16
CA GLN A 90 20.22 6.83 3.83
C GLN A 90 19.23 7.63 3.01
N GLY A 91 19.54 7.84 1.73
CA GLY A 91 18.65 8.43 0.75
C GLY A 91 17.76 7.37 0.10
N ILE A 92 16.44 7.57 0.19
CA ILE A 92 15.44 6.77 -0.50
C ILE A 92 14.72 7.61 -1.55
N ASP A 93 14.25 6.98 -2.63
CA ASP A 93 13.62 7.65 -3.77
C ASP A 93 12.11 7.93 -3.63
N GLY A 94 11.52 7.49 -2.51
CA GLY A 94 10.10 7.55 -2.22
C GLY A 94 9.83 7.84 -0.76
N VAL A 95 8.60 8.27 -0.45
CA VAL A 95 8.15 8.52 0.92
C VAL A 95 7.36 7.31 1.40
N LEU A 96 7.72 6.80 2.56
CA LEU A 96 7.10 5.63 3.16
C LEU A 96 5.86 6.01 3.96
N PHE A 97 4.83 5.19 3.84
CA PHE A 97 3.59 5.30 4.61
C PHE A 97 3.28 3.98 5.30
N PRO A 98 2.75 4.00 6.54
CA PRO A 98 2.30 2.77 7.17
C PRO A 98 1.03 2.24 6.51
N MET A 99 0.84 0.93 6.61
CA MET A 99 -0.20 0.21 5.85
C MET A 99 -1.64 0.65 6.17
N GLU A 100 -1.89 1.29 7.31
CA GLU A 100 -3.21 1.82 7.68
C GLU A 100 -3.59 3.04 6.82
N ASP A 101 -2.63 3.93 6.57
CA ASP A 101 -2.83 5.15 5.77
C ASP A 101 -3.01 4.80 4.26
N VAL A 102 -2.48 3.66 3.82
CA VAL A 102 -2.67 3.15 2.43
C VAL A 102 -4.08 2.58 2.21
N LYS A 103 -4.78 2.13 3.27
CA LYS A 103 -6.18 1.72 3.15
C LYS A 103 -7.11 2.92 2.97
N ALA A 104 -6.77 4.08 3.52
CA ALA A 104 -7.49 5.33 3.29
C ALA A 104 -7.29 5.88 1.87
N SER A 105 -6.08 5.80 1.31
CA SER A 105 -5.80 6.31 -0.05
C SER A 105 -6.33 5.42 -1.18
N ARG A 106 -6.55 4.12 -0.93
CA ARG A 106 -7.10 3.18 -1.93
C ARG A 106 -8.56 3.43 -2.31
N MET A 107 -9.28 4.33 -1.66
CA MET A 107 -10.71 4.59 -1.96
C MET A 107 -11.01 5.71 -2.97
N VAL A 108 -10.02 6.45 -3.50
CA VAL A 108 -10.32 7.53 -4.46
C VAL A 108 -9.45 7.48 -5.73
N LYS A 109 -9.47 6.36 -6.45
CA LYS A 109 -9.29 6.39 -7.91
C LYS A 109 -10.65 6.13 -8.57
N LYS A 110 -11.59 7.06 -8.38
CA LYS A 110 -12.85 7.07 -9.15
C LYS A 110 -12.47 7.45 -10.58
N LYS A 111 -12.25 6.43 -11.40
CA LYS A 111 -12.03 6.52 -12.85
C LYS A 111 -13.18 7.36 -13.43
N VAL A 112 -12.90 8.64 -13.72
CA VAL A 112 -13.83 9.50 -14.45
C VAL A 112 -13.86 8.99 -15.88
N VAL A 113 -14.76 8.05 -16.15
CA VAL A 113 -15.07 7.62 -17.51
C VAL A 113 -15.74 8.80 -18.20
N ALA A 114 -15.04 9.36 -19.18
CA ALA A 114 -15.51 10.43 -20.02
C ALA A 114 -16.85 10.06 -20.67
N LYS A 115 -17.87 10.90 -20.42
CA LYS A 115 -19.21 10.81 -20.98
C LYS A 115 -19.17 11.05 -22.49
N ARG A 116 -19.16 9.99 -23.30
CA ARG A 116 -19.35 10.10 -24.75
C ARG A 116 -20.84 10.02 -25.10
N ARG A 117 -21.37 11.15 -25.58
CA ARG A 117 -22.70 11.30 -26.20
C ARG A 117 -22.82 10.40 -27.43
N GLY A 118 -23.92 9.64 -27.52
CA GLY A 118 -24.36 8.97 -28.74
C GLY A 118 -25.74 8.32 -28.53
N LYS A 119 -26.74 8.77 -29.27
CA LYS A 119 -28.13 8.27 -29.32
C LYS A 119 -28.22 7.00 -30.18
N LEU A 120 -29.37 6.32 -30.04
CA LEU A 120 -29.96 5.22 -30.84
C LEU A 120 -29.64 3.82 -30.27
N LEU A 121 -30.54 2.85 -30.17
CA LEU A 121 -31.99 2.67 -30.34
C LEU A 121 -32.16 1.16 -30.04
N GLU A 122 -33.22 0.78 -29.31
CA GLU A 122 -33.88 -0.55 -29.22
C GLU A 122 -33.08 -1.86 -29.39
N VAL A 123 -33.30 -2.84 -28.51
CA VAL A 123 -34.18 -3.99 -28.80
C VAL A 123 -34.64 -4.63 -27.49
N ALA A 124 -35.93 -4.94 -27.49
CA ALA A 124 -36.81 -5.39 -26.43
C ALA A 124 -36.40 -6.66 -25.65
N CYS A 125 -36.60 -6.53 -24.34
CA CYS A 125 -37.13 -7.49 -23.38
C CYS A 125 -37.75 -8.79 -23.96
N LYS A 126 -37.05 -9.91 -23.78
CA LYS A 126 -37.64 -11.26 -23.68
C LYS A 126 -36.78 -12.07 -22.72
N PHE A 127 -37.24 -12.31 -21.50
CA PHE A 127 -36.98 -13.49 -20.65
C PHE A 127 -37.58 -13.26 -19.23
N VAL A 128 -38.81 -12.76 -19.17
CA VAL A 128 -39.66 -12.85 -17.96
C VAL A 128 -40.85 -13.72 -18.32
N ALA A 129 -40.65 -15.03 -18.26
CA ALA A 129 -41.70 -16.04 -18.29
C ALA A 129 -41.14 -17.32 -17.65
N GLY A 130 -40.90 -17.28 -16.35
CA GLY A 130 -40.48 -18.40 -15.53
C GLY A 130 -41.13 -18.35 -14.15
N ALA A 131 -42.42 -17.98 -14.11
CA ALA A 131 -43.27 -18.10 -12.93
C ALA A 131 -44.13 -19.35 -13.10
N LEU A 132 -43.74 -20.45 -12.47
CA LEU A 132 -44.61 -21.57 -12.18
C LEU A 132 -44.27 -22.05 -10.77
N GLY A 133 -45.02 -21.51 -9.81
CA GLY A 133 -45.15 -22.10 -8.50
C GLY A 133 -46.01 -23.36 -8.57
N GLN A 134 -45.69 -24.34 -7.75
CA GLN A 134 -46.66 -25.32 -7.27
C GLN A 134 -46.39 -25.55 -5.78
N ALA A 135 -47.42 -25.28 -4.97
CA ALA A 135 -47.45 -25.52 -3.55
C ALA A 135 -47.98 -26.93 -3.26
N SER A 136 -47.34 -27.58 -2.28
CA SER A 136 -47.86 -28.52 -1.28
C SER A 136 -48.79 -29.67 -1.69
N ILE A 137 -48.43 -30.92 -1.31
CA ILE A 137 -49.23 -31.82 -0.46
C ILE A 137 -48.34 -32.94 0.12
N PHE A 138 -48.34 -32.98 1.45
CA PHE A 138 -48.23 -34.08 2.42
C PHE A 138 -48.21 -35.56 1.93
N SER A 139 -47.26 -36.37 2.42
CA SER A 139 -47.40 -37.75 2.97
C SER A 139 -46.04 -38.48 2.93
N LEU A 140 -45.29 -38.59 4.04
CA LEU A 140 -45.25 -39.73 4.99
C LEU A 140 -44.79 -41.10 4.43
N ARG A 141 -43.66 -41.56 5.01
CA ARG A 141 -43.33 -42.93 5.47
C ARG A 141 -42.39 -43.80 4.59
N HIS A 142 -41.20 -44.02 5.17
CA HIS A 142 -40.49 -45.30 5.36
C HIS A 142 -41.11 -46.55 4.71
N TYR A 143 -40.36 -47.24 3.85
CA TYR A 143 -39.57 -48.44 4.20
C TYR A 143 -38.54 -48.71 3.10
#